data_AF-A0A920F1E6-F1
#
_entry.id   AF-A0A920F1E6-F1
#
_cell.length_a   1.000
_cell.length_b   1.000
_cell.length_c   1.000
_cell.angle_alpha   90.00
_cell.angle_beta   90.00
_cell.angle_gamma   90.00
#
_symmetry.space_group_name_H-M   'P 1'
#
loop_
_entity.id
_entity.type
_entity.pdbx_description
1 polymer ?
#
loop_
_entity_poly.entity_id
_entity_poly.type
_entity_poly.pdbx_seq_one_letter_code
_entity_poly.pdbx_strand_id
1 'polypeptide(L)'
;MENSSLIKLVFCVFLFSSAVGNALTIKEAEEKANQVCAACHGKDGVNGVLPSYPIIAGQYSDYLNQALIDYKSGARKNCGNGRYCCNTH
;
A
#
# COMPACT_ATOMS: atom_id res chain seq x y z
N MET A 1 18.00 -0.56 -48.58
CA MET A 1 17.41 -1.36 -47.48
C MET A 1 18.24 -1.23 -46.19
N GLU A 2 18.88 -0.08 -45.92
CA GLU A 2 19.83 0.09 -44.81
C GLU A 2 19.20 0.78 -43.58
N ASN A 3 18.09 1.51 -43.76
CA ASN A 3 17.52 2.37 -42.70
C ASN A 3 16.43 1.68 -41.87
N SER A 4 15.96 0.49 -42.26
CA SER A 4 14.92 -0.25 -41.52
C SER A 4 15.46 -0.91 -40.25
N SER A 5 16.74 -1.28 -40.23
CA SER A 5 17.38 -1.92 -39.07
C SER A 5 17.66 -0.92 -37.94
N LEU A 6 18.03 0.31 -38.28
CA LEU A 6 18.26 1.38 -37.29
C LEU A 6 16.96 1.86 -36.64
N ILE A 7 15.87 1.94 -37.39
CA ILE A 7 14.55 2.32 -36.86
C ILE A 7 14.08 1.27 -35.84
N LYS A 8 14.29 -0.02 -36.09
CA LYS A 8 13.94 -1.11 -35.14
C LYS A 8 14.77 -1.03 -33.85
N LEU A 9 16.06 -0.69 -33.95
CA LEU A 9 16.95 -0.58 -32.78
C LEU A 9 16.58 0.63 -31.90
N VAL A 10 16.31 1.78 -32.51
CA VAL A 10 15.88 3.00 -31.78
C VAL A 10 14.52 2.79 -31.11
N PHE A 11 13.59 2.11 -31.78
CA PHE A 11 12.28 1.79 -31.22
C PHE A 11 12.39 0.82 -30.02
N CYS A 12 13.30 -0.16 -30.07
CA CYS A 12 13.55 -1.07 -28.95
C CYS A 12 14.17 -0.38 -27.73
N VAL A 13 15.07 0.60 -27.92
CA VAL A 13 15.70 1.33 -26.81
C VAL A 13 14.72 2.29 -26.13
N PHE A 14 13.83 2.94 -26.89
CA PHE A 14 12.81 3.83 -26.33
C PHE A 14 11.74 3.11 -25.50
N LEU A 15 11.36 1.89 -25.87
CA LEU A 15 10.36 1.11 -25.12
C LEU A 15 10.87 0.56 -23.79
N PHE A 16 12.19 0.49 -23.59
CA PHE A 16 12.76 -0.12 -22.38
C PHE A 16 12.99 0.88 -21.23
N SER A 17 12.98 2.18 -21.49
CA SER A 17 13.39 3.20 -20.50
C SER A 17 12.27 3.64 -19.54
N SER A 18 11.03 3.16 -19.68
CA SER A 18 9.87 3.66 -18.92
C SER A 18 9.54 2.90 -17.62
N ALA A 19 10.38 1.97 -17.17
CA ALA A 19 10.11 1.17 -15.97
C ALA A 19 10.97 1.57 -14.74
N VAL A 20 10.97 2.86 -14.37
CA VAL A 20 11.45 3.27 -13.03
C VAL A 20 10.23 3.42 -12.13
N GLY A 21 10.03 2.45 -11.22
CA GLY A 21 9.00 2.52 -10.20
C GLY A 21 9.37 3.59 -9.16
N ASN A 22 8.53 4.60 -8.98
CA ASN A 22 8.72 5.61 -7.94
C ASN A 22 8.43 5.01 -6.57
N ALA A 23 9.48 4.63 -5.84
CA ALA A 23 9.36 4.31 -4.42
C ALA A 23 9.07 5.60 -3.64
N LEU A 24 8.04 5.57 -2.78
CA LEU A 24 7.69 6.68 -1.91
C LEU A 24 8.80 6.88 -0.87
N THR A 25 9.23 8.13 -0.64
CA THR A 25 10.19 8.43 0.43
C THR A 25 9.53 8.24 1.80
N ILE A 26 10.35 8.08 2.86
CA ILE A 26 9.83 7.95 4.24
C ILE A 26 9.00 9.16 4.65
N LYS A 27 9.41 10.37 4.24
CA LYS A 27 8.69 11.61 4.53
C LYS A 27 7.29 11.64 3.88
N GLU A 28 7.21 11.22 2.63
CA GLU A 28 5.94 11.15 1.90
C GLU A 28 5.04 10.04 2.46
N ALA A 29 5.62 8.92 2.90
CA ALA A 29 4.89 7.84 3.57
C ALA A 29 4.33 8.29 4.93
N GLU A 30 5.12 9.03 5.72
CA GLU A 30 4.71 9.62 6.99
C GLU A 30 3.56 10.61 6.80
N GLU A 31 3.68 11.52 5.83
CA GLU A 31 2.62 12.48 5.53
C GLU A 31 1.31 11.77 5.17
N LYS A 32 1.39 10.72 4.35
CA LYS A 32 0.20 9.94 3.97
C LYS A 32 -0.41 9.20 5.16
N ALA A 33 0.43 8.67 6.06
CA ALA A 33 -0.04 8.03 7.28
C ALA A 33 -0.77 9.04 8.20
N ASN A 34 -0.22 10.24 8.34
CA ASN A 34 -0.81 11.33 9.13
C ASN A 34 -2.14 11.85 8.53
N GLN A 35 -2.28 11.86 7.21
CA GLN A 35 -3.50 12.33 6.54
C GLN A 35 -4.63 11.29 6.56
N VAL A 36 -4.31 10.01 6.35
CA VAL A 36 -5.33 8.97 6.10
C VAL A 36 -5.51 8.06 7.30
N CYS A 37 -4.42 7.57 7.88
CA CYS A 37 -4.48 6.54 8.93
C CYS A 37 -4.86 7.16 10.29
N ALA A 38 -4.32 8.35 10.57
CA ALA A 38 -4.54 9.03 11.84
C ALA A 38 -6.01 9.41 12.09
N ALA A 39 -6.80 9.57 11.03
CA ALA A 39 -8.23 9.88 11.12
C ALA A 39 -9.02 8.83 11.93
N CYS A 40 -8.57 7.57 11.93
CA CYS A 40 -9.21 6.48 12.68
C CYS A 40 -8.32 5.92 13.78
N HIS A 41 -7.01 5.80 13.54
CA HIS A 41 -6.06 5.13 14.44
C HIS A 41 -5.34 6.08 15.41
N GLY A 42 -5.65 7.38 15.35
CA GLY A 42 -4.95 8.41 16.10
C GLY A 42 -3.62 8.78 15.46
N LYS A 43 -3.12 9.96 15.82
CA LYS A 43 -1.91 10.55 15.21
C LYS A 43 -0.66 9.67 15.38
N ASP A 44 -0.55 9.00 16.52
CA ASP A 44 0.56 8.12 16.87
C ASP A 44 0.26 6.64 16.61
N GLY A 45 -0.97 6.30 16.20
CA GLY A 45 -1.38 4.91 16.00
C GLY A 45 -1.53 4.10 17.29
N VAL A 46 -1.37 4.71 18.48
CA VAL A 46 -1.46 4.02 19.79
C VAL A 46 -2.86 4.09 20.38
N ASN A 47 -3.67 5.07 19.98
CA ASN A 47 -5.04 5.24 20.44
C ASN A 47 -5.95 5.60 19.27
N GLY A 48 -6.81 4.67 18.86
CA GLY A 48 -7.86 4.94 17.90
C GLY A 48 -8.83 6.02 18.40
N VAL A 49 -9.47 6.73 17.47
CA VAL A 49 -10.50 7.74 17.81
C VAL A 49 -11.73 7.11 18.47
N LEU A 50 -11.92 5.80 18.28
CA LEU A 50 -12.90 4.96 18.96
C LEU A 50 -12.22 3.68 19.46
N PRO A 51 -12.70 3.06 20.55
CA PRO A 51 -12.14 1.83 21.09
C PRO A 51 -12.15 0.64 20.12
N SER A 52 -12.99 0.67 19.10
CA SER A 52 -13.07 -0.37 18.07
C SER A 52 -11.97 -0.28 17.01
N TYR A 53 -11.28 0.85 16.90
CA TYR A 53 -10.15 0.98 15.98
C TYR A 53 -8.88 0.42 16.63
N PRO A 54 -8.23 -0.57 16.00
CA PRO A 54 -7.08 -1.23 16.61
C PRO A 54 -5.84 -0.33 16.62
N ILE A 55 -4.95 -0.63 17.55
CA ILE A 55 -3.61 -0.07 17.64
C ILE A 55 -2.76 -0.58 16.48
N ILE A 56 -2.10 0.33 15.75
CA ILE A 56 -1.21 0.00 14.62
C ILE A 56 0.25 0.35 14.91
N ALA A 57 0.50 1.17 15.94
CA ALA A 57 1.85 1.50 16.38
C ALA A 57 2.61 0.26 16.88
N GLY A 58 3.91 0.18 16.56
CA GLY A 58 4.78 -0.92 16.98
C GLY A 58 4.57 -2.24 16.24
N GLN A 59 3.72 -2.26 15.21
CA GLN A 59 3.51 -3.44 14.37
C GLN A 59 4.66 -3.61 13.36
N TYR A 60 4.97 -4.86 13.02
CA TYR A 60 5.96 -5.18 12.00
C TYR A 60 5.52 -4.62 10.63
N SER A 61 6.48 -4.08 9.87
CA SER A 61 6.26 -3.54 8.52
C SER A 61 5.56 -4.54 7.61
N ASP A 62 6.01 -5.79 7.67
CA ASP A 62 5.57 -6.85 6.76
C ASP A 62 4.14 -7.26 7.08
N TYR A 63 3.78 -7.26 8.37
CA TYR A 63 2.41 -7.52 8.78
C TYR A 63 1.46 -6.41 8.31
N LEU A 64 1.84 -5.14 8.46
CA LEU A 64 1.01 -4.03 7.99
C LEU A 64 0.84 -4.08 6.47
N ASN A 65 1.91 -4.36 5.73
CA ASN A 65 1.86 -4.53 4.29
C ASN A 65 0.93 -5.68 3.88
N GLN A 66 1.09 -6.86 4.48
CA GLN A 66 0.24 -8.01 4.19
C GLN A 66 -1.23 -7.72 4.52
N ALA A 67 -1.52 -7.09 5.67
CA ALA A 67 -2.87 -6.72 6.04
C ALA A 67 -3.51 -5.76 5.02
N LEU A 68 -2.76 -4.75 4.55
CA LEU A 68 -3.24 -3.83 3.51
C LEU A 68 -3.52 -4.55 2.19
N ILE A 69 -2.66 -5.49 1.79
CA ILE A 69 -2.84 -6.33 0.60
C ILE A 69 -4.09 -7.20 0.75
N ASP A 70 -4.29 -7.80 1.92
CA ASP A 70 -5.44 -8.68 2.18
C ASP A 70 -6.76 -7.90 2.21
N TYR A 71 -6.77 -6.69 2.77
CA TYR A 71 -7.94 -5.81 2.70
C TYR A 71 -8.23 -5.36 1.28
N LYS A 72 -7.19 -5.01 0.51
CA LYS A 72 -7.33 -4.59 -0.90
C LYS A 72 -7.86 -5.72 -1.78
N SER A 73 -7.37 -6.95 -1.58
CA SER A 73 -7.83 -8.14 -2.31
C SER A 73 -9.15 -8.69 -1.80
N GLY A 74 -9.58 -8.29 -0.60
CA GLY A 74 -10.77 -8.82 0.06
C GLY A 74 -10.57 -10.19 0.71
N ALA A 75 -9.33 -10.70 0.76
CA ALA A 75 -8.95 -11.89 1.51
C ALA A 75 -9.18 -11.70 3.02
N ARG A 76 -8.95 -10.48 3.52
CA ARG A 76 -9.30 -10.07 4.89
C ARG A 76 -10.53 -9.18 4.88
N LYS A 77 -11.52 -9.50 5.71
CA LYS A 77 -12.76 -8.71 5.84
C LYS A 77 -12.60 -7.60 6.87
N ASN A 78 -13.15 -6.42 6.56
CA ASN A 78 -13.25 -5.32 7.51
C ASN A 78 -14.51 -5.51 8.36
N CYS A 79 -14.37 -5.50 9.68
CA CYS A 79 -15.40 -5.89 10.64
C CYS A 79 -16.38 -4.76 10.98
N GLY A 80 -16.78 -3.98 9.98
CA GLY A 80 -17.53 -2.74 10.17
C GLY A 80 -19.06 -2.90 10.21
N ASN A 81 -19.62 -4.05 9.84
CA ASN A 81 -21.07 -4.21 9.82
C ASN A 81 -21.50 -5.69 9.96
N GLY A 82 -21.88 -6.07 11.19
CA GLY A 82 -22.79 -7.19 11.44
C GLY A 82 -22.36 -8.60 10.99
N ARG A 83 -21.86 -9.35 11.98
CA ARG A 83 -21.78 -10.81 12.09
C ARG A 83 -20.64 -11.48 11.29
N TYR A 84 -19.69 -12.00 12.07
CA TYR A 84 -18.55 -12.87 11.70
C TYR A 84 -17.26 -12.18 11.25
N CYS A 85 -16.45 -11.80 12.25
CA CYS A 85 -15.01 -11.59 12.10
C CYS A 85 -14.19 -12.56 12.95
N CYS A 86 -14.68 -13.80 13.10
CA CYS A 86 -13.83 -14.94 13.41
C CYS A 86 -13.86 -15.84 12.19
N ASN A 87 -12.75 -15.94 11.47
CA ASN A 87 -12.34 -17.25 10.95
C ASN A 87 -10.83 -17.29 10.65
N THR A 88 -10.05 -17.54 11.70
CA THR A 88 -8.95 -18.51 11.69
C THR A 88 -8.68 -18.90 13.15
N HIS A 89 -9.41 -19.93 13.58
CA HIS A 89 -9.49 -20.59 14.91
C HIS A 89 -10.31 -19.84 15.97
#